data_AF-A0A7K7X1K3-F1
#
_entry.id   AF-A0A7K7X1K3-F1
#
_cell.length_a   1.000
_cell.length_b   1.000
_cell.length_c   1.000
_cell.angle_alpha   90.00
_cell.angle_beta   90.00
_cell.angle_gamma   90.00
#
_symmetry.space_group_name_H-M   'P 1'
#
loop_
_entity.id
_entity.type
_entity.pdbx_description
1 polymer ?
#
loop_
_entity_poly.entity_id
_entity_poly.type
_entity_poly.pdbx_seq_one_letter_code
_entity_poly.pdbx_strand_id
1 'polypeptide(L)' 'VLAGTTVELECLGLGEPRPHVTWSKVGGRIRPGVLVRAGTLTIEQVERADAGQYRCTATNAVGTVQSHVILHV' A
#
# COMPACT_ATOMS: atom_id res chain seq x y z
N VAL A 1 -4.61 -5.04 -13.60
CA VAL A 1 -5.90 -4.54 -13.03
C VAL A 1 -6.61 -3.79 -14.14
N LEU A 2 -7.93 -3.73 -14.16
CA LEU A 2 -8.64 -2.92 -15.15
C LEU A 2 -9.10 -1.59 -14.54
N ALA A 3 -9.12 -0.53 -15.35
CA ALA A 3 -9.70 0.73 -14.92
C ALA A 3 -11.17 0.56 -14.48
N GLY A 4 -11.58 1.30 -13.46
CA GLY A 4 -12.93 1.23 -12.87
C GLY A 4 -13.16 0.09 -11.88
N THR A 5 -12.20 -0.83 -11.70
CA THR A 5 -12.27 -1.88 -10.68
C THR A 5 -11.78 -1.38 -9.32
N THR A 6 -12.07 -2.14 -8.26
CA THR A 6 -11.48 -1.96 -6.94
C THR A 6 -10.29 -2.89 -6.77
N VAL A 7 -9.19 -2.38 -6.22
CA VAL A 7 -8.00 -3.16 -5.87
C VAL A 7 -7.71 -3.03 -4.39
N GLU A 8 -7.31 -4.15 -3.80
CA GLU A 8 -6.80 -4.23 -2.44
C GLU A 8 -5.36 -4.75 -2.47
N LEU A 9 -4.44 -3.99 -1.89
CA LEU A 9 -3.06 -4.39 -1.70
C LEU A 9 -2.85 -4.66 -0.21
N GLU A 10 -2.75 -5.93 0.16
CA GLU A 10 -2.51 -6.35 1.54
C GLU A 10 -1.01 -6.39 1.85
N CYS A 11 -0.62 -5.87 3.02
CA CYS A 11 0.72 -6.03 3.54
C CYS A 11 0.67 -6.42 5.02
N LEU A 12 1.18 -7.61 5.33
CA LEU A 12 1.24 -8.16 6.67
C LEU A 12 2.64 -7.94 7.26
N GLY A 13 2.71 -7.14 8.33
CA GLY A 13 3.91 -7.00 9.16
C GLY A 13 3.88 -7.99 10.32
N LEU A 14 4.88 -8.88 10.39
CA LEU A 14 5.10 -9.79 11.51
C LEU A 14 6.24 -9.25 12.42
N GLY A 15 6.11 -9.43 13.72
CA GLY A 15 7.13 -9.02 14.70
C GLY A 15 6.55 -8.78 16.08
N GLU A 16 7.43 -8.73 17.09
CA GLU A 16 7.10 -8.39 18.48
C GLU A 16 8.01 -7.24 18.94
N PRO A 17 7.49 -6.07 19.33
CA PRO A 17 6.07 -5.66 19.30
C PRO A 17 5.46 -5.69 17.89
N ARG A 18 4.15 -5.92 17.78
CA ARG A 18 3.45 -5.91 16.49
C ARG A 18 3.72 -4.61 15.73
N PRO A 19 4.23 -4.66 14.48
CA PRO A 19 4.59 -3.46 13.75
C PRO A 19 3.36 -2.73 13.21
N HIS A 20 3.47 -1.41 13.16
CA HIS A 20 2.52 -0.55 12.46
C HIS A 20 2.86 -0.54 10.96
N VAL A 21 1.86 -0.80 10.11
CA VAL A 21 2.02 -0.84 8.64
C VAL A 21 1.52 0.47 8.03
N THR A 22 2.35 1.07 7.17
CA THR A 22 1.99 2.25 6.36
C THR A 22 2.23 1.99 4.88
N TRP A 23 1.56 2.76 4.03
CA TRP A 23 1.69 2.69 2.58
C TRP A 23 2.17 4.00 1.98
N SER A 24 2.96 3.92 0.92
CA SER A 24 3.40 5.05 0.11
C SER A 24 3.49 4.66 -1.36
N LYS A 25 3.32 5.64 -2.27
CA LYS A 25 3.58 5.45 -3.70
C LYS A 25 5.01 5.93 -4.00
N VAL A 26 5.81 5.11 -4.68
CA VAL A 26 7.18 5.44 -5.04
C VAL A 26 7.17 6.47 -6.18
N GLY A 27 7.90 7.58 -6.01
CA GLY A 27 7.99 8.64 -7.03
C GLY A 27 6.69 9.45 -7.22
N GLY A 28 5.74 9.34 -6.31
CA GLY A 28 4.46 10.04 -6.42
C GLY A 28 3.72 10.13 -5.10
N ARG A 29 2.42 10.36 -5.18
CA ARG A 29 1.52 10.41 -4.02
C ARG A 29 0.37 9.45 -4.22
N ILE A 30 -0.09 8.84 -3.13
CA ILE A 30 -1.35 8.10 -3.13
C ILE A 30 -2.48 9.10 -3.38
N ARG A 31 -3.42 8.75 -4.26
CA ARG A 31 -4.55 9.64 -4.59
C ARG A 31 -5.41 9.89 -3.34
N PRO A 32 -5.94 11.11 -3.14
CA PRO A 32 -6.91 11.38 -2.08
C PRO A 32 -8.11 10.42 -2.20
N GLY A 33 -8.61 9.94 -1.06
CA GLY A 33 -9.74 8.99 -1.01
C GLY A 33 -9.35 7.51 -1.02
N VAL A 34 -8.09 7.17 -1.32
CA VAL A 34 -7.57 5.81 -1.09
C VAL A 34 -7.54 5.52 0.40
N LEU A 35 -8.11 4.39 0.79
CA LEU A 35 -8.25 3.99 2.19
C LEU A 35 -7.09 3.07 2.59
N VAL A 36 -6.55 3.27 3.79
CA VAL A 36 -5.62 2.32 4.41
C VAL A 36 -6.21 1.85 5.74
N ARG A 37 -6.48 0.54 5.86
CA ARG A 37 -7.00 -0.07 7.09
C ARG A 37 -6.28 -1.39 7.36
N ALA A 38 -5.81 -1.56 8.59
CA ALA A 38 -5.15 -2.79 9.06
C ALA A 38 -4.03 -3.33 8.15
N GLY A 39 -3.28 -2.44 7.46
CA GLY A 39 -2.22 -2.83 6.53
C GLY A 39 -2.68 -3.09 5.10
N THR A 40 -3.97 -3.01 4.81
CA THR A 40 -4.54 -3.10 3.45
C THR A 40 -4.78 -1.72 2.88
N LEU A 41 -4.28 -1.48 1.65
CA LEU A 41 -4.54 -0.29 0.86
C LEU A 41 -5.63 -0.60 -0.18
N THR A 42 -6.75 0.14 -0.13
CA THR A 42 -7.90 -0.04 -1.01
C THR A 42 -8.04 1.14 -1.96
N ILE A 43 -7.92 0.88 -3.26
CA ILE A 43 -8.15 1.84 -4.34
C ILE A 43 -9.45 1.45 -5.04
N GLU A 44 -10.50 2.23 -4.80
CA GLU A 44 -11.74 2.12 -5.56
C GLU A 44 -11.61 2.87 -6.89
N GLN A 45 -12.35 2.41 -7.92
CA GLN A 45 -12.37 3.05 -9.25
C GLN A 45 -10.96 3.35 -9.77
N VAL A 46 -10.15 2.29 -9.92
CA VAL A 46 -8.75 2.40 -10.38
C VAL A 46 -8.66 3.16 -11.70
N GLU A 47 -7.71 4.09 -11.78
CA GLU A 47 -7.40 4.89 -12.97
C GLU A 47 -5.99 4.59 -13.47
N ARG A 48 -5.69 4.93 -14.73
CA ARG A 48 -4.32 4.79 -15.29
C ARG A 48 -3.26 5.50 -14.45
N ALA A 49 -3.62 6.61 -13.79
CA ALA A 49 -2.71 7.36 -12.92
C ALA A 49 -2.36 6.61 -11.61
N ASP A 50 -3.10 5.57 -11.24
CA ASP A 50 -2.74 4.70 -10.12
C ASP A 50 -1.57 3.78 -10.43
N ALA A 51 -1.31 3.48 -11.70
CA ALA A 51 -0.22 2.62 -12.08
C ALA A 51 1.11 3.10 -11.46
N GLY A 52 1.93 2.15 -11.03
CA GLY A 52 3.22 2.43 -10.40
C GLY A 52 3.52 1.51 -9.23
N GLN A 53 4.66 1.77 -8.59
CA GLN A 53 5.14 0.98 -7.46
C GLN A 53 4.62 1.54 -6.14
N TYR A 54 4.01 0.67 -5.35
CA TYR A 54 3.56 0.93 -3.99
C TYR A 54 4.54 0.26 -3.02
N ARG A 55 4.87 0.96 -1.94
CA ARG A 55 5.73 0.48 -0.86
C ARG A 55 4.92 0.38 0.42
N CYS A 56 4.89 -0.79 1.02
CA CYS A 56 4.47 -0.93 2.41
C CYS A 56 5.69 -0.89 3.33
N THR A 57 5.54 -0.22 4.47
CA THR A 57 6.57 -0.10 5.50
C THR A 57 5.98 -0.59 6.82
N ALA A 58 6.61 -1.59 7.42
CA ALA A 58 6.25 -2.12 8.73
C ALA A 58 7.31 -1.67 9.75
N THR A 59 6.89 -0.95 10.78
CA THR A 59 7.78 -0.40 11.80
C THR A 59 7.31 -0.76 13.20
N ASN A 60 8.23 -1.24 14.06
CA ASN A 60 8.04 -1.38 15.50
C ASN A 60 9.24 -0.78 16.25
N ALA A 61 9.28 -0.95 17.57
CA ALA A 61 10.37 -0.45 18.41
C ALA A 61 11.73 -1.12 18.14
N VAL A 62 11.75 -2.29 17.48
CA VAL A 62 12.97 -3.05 17.16
C VAL A 62 13.54 -2.63 15.80
N GLY A 63 12.69 -2.24 14.85
CA GLY A 63 13.14 -1.75 13.56
C GLY A 63 12.06 -1.54 12.52
N THR A 64 12.51 -1.39 11.28
CA THR A 64 11.69 -1.10 10.10
C THR A 64 12.05 -2.03 8.96
N VAL A 65 11.04 -2.60 8.31
CA VAL A 65 11.18 -3.39 7.09
C VAL A 65 10.22 -2.88 6.01
N GLN A 66 10.58 -3.11 4.76
CA GLN A 66 9.82 -2.59 3.61
C GLN A 66 9.61 -3.69 2.57
N SER A 67 8.46 -3.64 1.90
CA SER A 67 8.16 -4.46 0.73
C SER A 67 7.49 -3.62 -0.35
N HIS A 68 7.51 -4.12 -1.58
CA HIS A 68 7.08 -3.40 -2.76
C HIS A 68 6.17 -4.25 -3.65
N VAL A 69 5.20 -3.61 -4.27
CA VAL A 69 4.35 -4.22 -5.30
C VAL A 69 4.13 -3.22 -6.44
N ILE A 70 4.06 -3.73 -7.67
CA ILE A 70 3.78 -2.90 -8.84
C ILE A 70 2.32 -3.09 -9.24
N LEU A 71 1.57 -1.99 -9.26
CA LEU A 71 0.21 -1.95 -9.79
C LEU A 71 0.27 -1.62 -11.28
N HIS A 72 -0.19 -2.55 -12.11
CA HIS A 72 -0.44 -2.35 -13.53
C HIS A 72 -1.94 -2.19 -13.79
N VAL A 73 -2.32 -1.17 -14.56
CA VAL A 73 -3.70 -0.80 -14.92
C VAL A 73 -3.90 -0.89 -16.43
#